data_AF-A0A8J8BNM0-F1
#
_entry.id   AF-A0A8J8BNM0-F1
#
_cell.length_a   1.000
_cell.length_b   1.000
_cell.length_c   1.000
_cell.angle_alpha   90.00
_cell.angle_beta   90.00
_cell.angle_gamma   90.00
#
_symmetry.space_group_name_H-M   'P 1'
#
loop_
_entity.id
_entity.type
_entity.pdbx_description
1 polymer ?
#
loop_
_entity_poly.entity_id
_entity_poly.type
_entity_poly.pdbx_seq_one_letter_code
_entity_poly.pdbx_strand_id
1 'polypeptide(L)'
;MKRFIVLIIGLILLCGCAEQQQTPTKTSIETTTSAQPTTSISTITSTTTLQTTIPAAETTIRRCTLVSDCGEAYYYNNYTCYNDRVSKIIYKPLCQNGECVWRSEREYFDKCTGGEGNDRKMCVTGFSKCITKGDYDKYLKIPVDAEVLHNLSGSYMYYDGYGFRINRFEYANNRVDYHALSVFIDVKKPSGKTVQLELRWNANSAIDELLVGMSVKTTAKKTTPLVWVREKD
;
A
#
# COMPACT_ATOMS: atom_id res chain seq x y z
N MET A 1 33.95 -50.11 26.41
CA MET A 1 32.84 -50.73 27.16
C MET A 1 31.57 -49.93 26.92
N LYS A 2 30.47 -50.65 26.63
CA LYS A 2 29.04 -50.29 26.59
C LYS A 2 28.56 -49.19 25.61
N ARG A 3 27.98 -49.72 24.53
CA ARG A 3 27.02 -49.10 23.60
C ARG A 3 25.66 -48.91 24.30
N PHE A 4 24.89 -47.91 23.89
CA PHE A 4 23.43 -47.96 24.00
C PHE A 4 22.79 -47.60 22.65
N ILE A 5 22.19 -48.63 22.06
CA ILE A 5 21.24 -48.59 20.96
C ILE A 5 19.87 -48.52 21.63
N VAL A 6 19.03 -47.56 21.27
CA VAL A 6 17.59 -47.65 21.53
C VAL A 6 16.88 -47.46 20.19
N LEU A 7 16.43 -48.61 19.70
CA LEU A 7 15.47 -48.81 18.63
C LEU A 7 14.08 -48.60 19.25
N ILE A 8 13.20 -47.78 18.65
CA ILE A 8 11.76 -47.92 18.85
C ILE A 8 11.10 -47.97 17.47
N ILE A 9 10.48 -49.13 17.25
CA ILE A 9 9.64 -49.56 16.14
C ILE A 9 8.18 -49.32 16.54
N GLY A 10 7.34 -49.02 15.55
CA GLY A 10 5.87 -49.16 15.61
C GLY A 10 5.16 -47.80 15.62
N LEU A 11 4.06 -47.57 14.92
CA LEU A 11 3.10 -48.50 14.35
C LEU A 11 2.33 -47.80 13.22
N ILE A 12 1.99 -48.57 12.20
CA ILE A 12 1.19 -48.23 11.03
C ILE A 12 -0.26 -47.96 11.43
N LEU A 13 -0.87 -46.89 10.94
CA LEU A 13 -2.32 -46.83 10.70
C LEU A 13 -2.59 -46.25 9.30
N LEU A 14 -2.95 -47.16 8.40
CA LEU A 14 -3.56 -46.89 7.11
C LEU A 14 -5.04 -46.56 7.34
N CYS A 15 -5.47 -45.35 7.00
CA CYS A 15 -6.86 -45.06 6.69
C CYS A 15 -6.95 -44.67 5.21
N GLY A 16 -7.31 -45.65 4.38
CA GLY A 16 -7.90 -45.37 3.08
C GLY A 16 -9.38 -45.07 3.26
N CYS A 17 -9.89 -44.08 2.53
CA CYS A 17 -11.31 -43.97 2.19
C CYS A 17 -11.47 -43.17 0.89
N ALA A 18 -11.94 -43.90 -0.12
CA ALA A 18 -12.88 -43.49 -1.16
C ALA A 18 -12.53 -42.28 -2.06
N GLU A 19 -11.89 -42.62 -3.16
CA GLU A 19 -11.97 -41.93 -4.45
C GLU A 19 -13.40 -42.11 -5.01
N GLN A 20 -14.22 -41.05 -4.99
CA GLN A 20 -15.48 -41.02 -5.75
C GLN A 20 -15.24 -40.35 -7.10
N GLN A 21 -15.13 -41.18 -8.14
CA GLN A 21 -15.32 -40.79 -9.53
C GLN A 21 -16.73 -40.22 -9.72
N GLN A 22 -16.83 -38.89 -9.87
CA GLN A 22 -18.03 -38.27 -10.42
C GLN A 22 -18.04 -38.42 -11.94
N THR A 23 -19.05 -39.14 -12.42
CA THR A 23 -19.41 -39.28 -13.83
C THR A 23 -19.92 -37.94 -14.38
N PRO A 24 -19.56 -37.54 -15.61
CA PRO A 24 -19.98 -36.28 -16.19
C PRO A 24 -21.48 -36.26 -16.50
N THR A 25 -22.20 -35.30 -15.92
CA THR A 25 -23.57 -34.97 -16.27
C THR A 25 -23.61 -34.36 -17.67
N LYS A 26 -24.26 -35.07 -18.61
CA LYS A 26 -24.70 -34.54 -19.90
C LYS A 26 -25.74 -33.44 -19.66
N THR A 27 -25.37 -32.20 -19.88
CA THR A 27 -26.33 -31.10 -20.03
C THR A 27 -26.70 -30.98 -21.50
N SER A 28 -27.99 -31.17 -21.78
CA SER A 28 -28.61 -31.02 -23.09
C SER A 28 -28.55 -29.56 -23.56
N ILE A 29 -28.20 -29.38 -24.83
CA ILE A 29 -28.24 -28.10 -25.54
C ILE A 29 -29.71 -27.85 -25.91
N GLU A 30 -30.30 -26.79 -25.36
CA GLU A 30 -31.53 -26.22 -25.93
C GLU A 30 -31.16 -25.17 -26.96
N THR A 31 -31.53 -25.47 -28.20
CA THR A 31 -31.42 -24.60 -29.37
C THR A 31 -32.56 -23.60 -29.35
N THR A 32 -32.30 -22.36 -28.93
CA THR A 32 -33.19 -21.23 -29.22
C THR A 32 -32.69 -20.46 -30.42
N THR A 33 -33.34 -20.68 -31.55
CA THR A 33 -33.30 -19.86 -32.75
C THR A 33 -33.96 -18.52 -32.44
N SER A 34 -33.20 -17.41 -32.49
CA SER A 34 -33.78 -16.06 -32.44
C SER A 34 -33.30 -15.27 -33.66
N ALA A 35 -34.28 -14.65 -34.31
CA ALA A 35 -34.16 -13.92 -35.56
C ALA A 35 -33.20 -12.71 -35.44
N GLN A 36 -32.51 -12.49 -36.55
CA GLN A 36 -31.59 -11.40 -36.83
C GLN A 36 -32.34 -10.08 -37.07
N PRO A 37 -32.04 -9.00 -36.33
CA PRO A 37 -32.25 -7.66 -36.82
C PRO A 37 -30.97 -7.18 -37.51
N THR A 38 -31.08 -6.92 -38.81
CA THR A 38 -30.13 -6.13 -39.59
C THR A 38 -30.15 -4.71 -39.04
N THR A 39 -29.07 -4.25 -38.41
CA THR A 39 -28.93 -2.83 -38.07
C THR A 39 -27.55 -2.34 -38.49
N SER A 40 -27.61 -1.29 -39.30
CA SER A 40 -26.53 -0.58 -39.95
C SER A 40 -25.44 -0.17 -38.97
N ILE A 41 -24.18 -0.52 -39.30
CA ILE A 41 -23.00 -0.08 -38.56
C ILE A 41 -22.77 1.39 -38.93
N SER A 42 -23.25 2.31 -38.10
CA SER A 42 -22.72 3.67 -38.04
C SER A 42 -21.52 3.65 -37.10
N THR A 43 -20.33 3.84 -37.66
CA THR A 43 -19.08 4.02 -36.93
C THR A 43 -19.18 5.29 -36.09
N ILE A 44 -19.56 5.16 -34.82
CA ILE A 44 -19.45 6.23 -33.84
C ILE A 44 -18.06 6.10 -33.23
N THR A 45 -17.13 6.93 -33.70
CA THR A 45 -15.84 7.12 -33.05
C THR A 45 -16.09 7.84 -31.73
N SER A 46 -16.34 7.08 -30.67
CA SER A 46 -16.43 7.62 -29.30
C SER A 46 -15.02 7.93 -28.81
N THR A 47 -14.51 9.12 -29.15
CA THR A 47 -13.36 9.70 -28.48
C THR A 47 -13.81 10.09 -27.06
N THR A 48 -13.69 9.17 -26.11
CA THR A 48 -13.86 9.51 -24.69
C THR A 48 -12.63 10.29 -24.24
N THR A 49 -12.62 11.58 -24.52
CA THR A 49 -11.74 12.52 -23.83
C THR A 49 -12.20 12.54 -22.37
N LEU A 50 -11.47 11.83 -21.51
CA LEU A 50 -11.48 12.06 -20.07
C LEU A 50 -10.94 13.48 -19.82
N GLN A 51 -11.81 14.47 -20.01
CA GLN A 51 -11.62 15.79 -19.42
C GLN A 51 -11.76 15.59 -17.91
N THR A 52 -10.61 15.43 -17.25
CA THR A 52 -10.52 15.69 -15.83
C THR A 52 -10.69 17.20 -15.68
N THR A 53 -11.94 17.65 -15.56
CA THR A 53 -12.23 18.97 -15.03
C THR A 53 -11.73 18.97 -13.60
N ILE A 54 -10.50 19.46 -13.42
CA ILE A 54 -10.09 20.01 -12.13
C ILE A 54 -11.17 21.03 -11.80
N PRO A 55 -11.93 20.88 -10.70
CA PRO A 55 -12.87 21.91 -10.31
C PRO A 55 -12.08 23.21 -10.21
N ALA A 56 -12.49 24.20 -11.00
CA ALA A 56 -11.96 25.54 -10.84
C ALA A 56 -12.10 25.87 -9.36
N ALA A 57 -10.99 26.13 -8.68
CA ALA A 57 -11.04 26.57 -7.30
C ALA A 57 -11.87 27.84 -7.31
N GLU A 58 -13.11 27.76 -6.83
CA GLU A 58 -13.91 28.94 -6.53
C GLU A 58 -13.06 29.75 -5.55
N THR A 59 -12.46 30.82 -6.04
CA THR A 59 -11.81 31.84 -5.21
C THR A 59 -12.90 32.65 -4.51
N THR A 60 -13.76 31.96 -3.76
CA THR A 60 -14.66 32.60 -2.81
C THR A 60 -13.74 33.07 -1.69
N ILE A 61 -13.35 34.34 -1.74
CA ILE A 61 -12.54 34.98 -0.70
C ILE A 61 -13.31 34.81 0.61
N ARG A 62 -12.91 33.82 1.42
CA ARG A 62 -13.48 33.58 2.74
C ARG A 62 -13.06 34.73 3.63
N ARG A 63 -14.00 35.63 3.88
CA ARG A 63 -13.83 36.70 4.85
C ARG A 63 -13.88 36.11 6.26
N CYS A 64 -13.06 36.65 7.15
CA CYS A 64 -13.00 36.24 8.55
C CYS A 64 -12.93 37.44 9.48
N THR A 65 -13.34 37.21 10.73
CA THR A 65 -13.14 38.13 11.86
C THR A 65 -12.36 37.47 12.98
N LEU A 66 -12.48 36.15 13.10
CA LEU A 66 -11.78 35.30 14.06
C LEU A 66 -11.08 34.14 13.34
N VAL A 67 -10.08 33.55 13.99
CA VAL A 67 -9.34 32.40 13.43
C VAL A 67 -10.26 31.20 13.21
N SER A 68 -11.28 31.01 14.06
CA SER A 68 -12.27 29.94 13.95
C SER A 68 -13.09 29.99 12.65
N ASP A 69 -13.23 31.18 12.04
CA ASP A 69 -13.97 31.35 10.77
C ASP A 69 -13.24 30.68 9.58
N CYS A 70 -11.93 30.44 9.76
CA CYS A 70 -11.04 29.91 8.74
C CYS A 70 -10.88 28.39 8.79
N GLY A 71 -11.58 27.71 9.71
CA GLY A 71 -11.56 26.25 9.87
C GLY A 71 -10.60 25.78 10.96
N GLU A 72 -10.36 24.48 11.00
CA GLU A 72 -9.48 23.83 11.97
C GLU A 72 -8.06 23.65 11.42
N ALA A 73 -7.08 23.61 12.32
CA ALA A 73 -5.73 23.22 11.95
C ALA A 73 -5.71 21.77 11.48
N TYR A 74 -4.94 21.48 10.43
CA TYR A 74 -4.80 20.12 9.92
C TYR A 74 -3.33 19.78 9.70
N TYR A 75 -3.02 18.49 9.83
CA TYR A 75 -1.70 18.00 9.51
C TYR A 75 -1.61 17.61 8.04
N TYR A 76 -0.56 18.07 7.37
CA TYR A 76 -0.25 17.68 6.01
C TYR A 76 0.82 16.59 6.03
N ASN A 77 0.57 15.49 5.32
CA ASN A 77 1.46 14.34 5.16
C ASN A 77 1.70 13.50 6.43
N ASN A 78 2.53 12.46 6.26
CA ASN A 78 3.03 11.59 7.32
C ASN A 78 4.18 12.24 8.10
N TYR A 79 4.61 11.59 9.18
CA TYR A 79 5.79 12.01 9.95
C TYR A 79 7.04 12.07 9.07
N THR A 80 7.88 13.09 9.28
CA THR A 80 9.10 13.38 8.51
C THR A 80 10.30 13.61 9.41
N CYS A 81 11.49 13.35 8.88
CA CYS A 81 12.74 13.60 9.58
C CYS A 81 13.32 14.97 9.27
N TYR A 82 13.68 15.72 10.32
CA TYR A 82 14.35 17.01 10.22
C TYR A 82 15.34 17.18 11.37
N ASN A 83 16.63 17.37 11.08
CA ASN A 83 17.71 17.51 12.07
C ASN A 83 17.65 16.46 13.19
N ASP A 84 17.63 15.17 12.80
CA ASP A 84 17.51 14.02 13.71
C ASP A 84 16.27 14.06 14.62
N ARG A 85 15.19 14.70 14.17
CA ARG A 85 13.91 14.73 14.90
C ARG A 85 12.77 14.24 14.01
N VAL A 86 11.86 13.52 14.64
CA VAL A 86 10.56 13.22 14.04
C VAL A 86 9.70 14.47 14.12
N SER A 87 9.12 14.85 13.00
CA SER A 87 8.34 16.09 12.89
C SER A 87 7.18 15.95 11.91
N LYS A 88 6.14 16.76 12.08
CA LYS A 88 5.01 16.85 11.16
C LYS A 88 4.75 18.31 10.81
N ILE A 89 4.28 18.57 9.59
CA ILE A 89 3.87 19.91 9.19
C ILE A 89 2.40 20.07 9.57
N ILE A 90 2.11 21.09 10.37
CA ILE A 90 0.77 21.51 10.72
C ILE A 90 0.45 22.80 9.98
N TYR A 91 -0.72 22.85 9.36
CA TYR A 91 -1.27 24.04 8.72
C TYR A 91 -2.29 24.63 9.67
N LYS A 92 -1.97 25.80 10.22
CA LYS A 92 -2.85 26.55 11.11
C LYS A 92 -3.52 27.67 10.31
N PRO A 93 -4.85 27.78 10.36
CA PRO A 93 -5.52 28.91 9.77
C PRO A 93 -5.23 30.17 10.61
N LEU A 94 -5.16 31.31 9.94
CA LEU A 94 -5.06 32.64 10.54
C LEU A 94 -6.07 33.54 9.85
N CYS A 95 -6.64 34.47 10.61
CA CYS A 95 -7.38 35.59 10.04
C CYS A 95 -6.47 36.81 9.98
N GLN A 96 -6.09 37.25 8.77
CA GLN A 96 -5.25 38.42 8.56
C GLN A 96 -5.94 39.39 7.61
N ASN A 97 -6.13 40.64 8.05
CA ASN A 97 -6.79 41.69 7.27
C ASN A 97 -8.18 41.30 6.73
N GLY A 98 -8.92 40.49 7.49
CA GLY A 98 -10.23 40.01 7.10
C GLY A 98 -10.22 38.83 6.13
N GLU A 99 -9.07 38.24 5.84
CA GLU A 99 -8.91 37.08 4.96
C GLU A 99 -8.31 35.87 5.68
N CYS A 100 -8.79 34.69 5.31
CA CYS A 100 -8.25 33.43 5.80
C CYS A 100 -6.94 33.09 5.08
N VAL A 101 -5.85 33.07 5.83
CA VAL A 101 -4.53 32.66 5.34
C VAL A 101 -4.05 31.44 6.12
N TRP A 102 -3.30 30.56 5.45
CA TRP A 102 -2.76 29.35 6.07
C TRP A 102 -1.28 29.53 6.36
N ARG A 103 -0.87 29.29 7.60
CA ARG A 103 0.54 29.25 8.01
C ARG A 103 0.95 27.81 8.27
N SER A 104 2.04 27.38 7.66
CA SER A 104 2.66 26.10 7.97
C SER A 104 3.66 26.26 9.10
N GLU A 105 3.60 25.34 10.05
CA GLU A 105 4.55 25.21 11.15
C GLU A 105 5.04 23.77 11.22
N ARG A 106 6.25 23.56 11.75
CA ARG A 106 6.80 22.23 12.00
C ARG A 106 6.69 21.90 13.48
N GLU A 107 5.93 20.86 13.78
CA GLU A 107 5.82 20.31 15.13
C GLU A 107 6.77 19.12 15.28
N TYR A 108 7.49 19.06 16.40
CA TYR A 108 8.47 18.00 16.68
C TYR A 108 7.90 17.03 17.71
N PHE A 109 8.02 15.74 17.44
CA PHE A 109 7.43 14.67 18.26
C PHE A 109 8.49 13.87 19.01
N ASP A 110 9.67 13.66 18.40
CA ASP A 110 10.75 12.88 19.02
C ASP A 110 12.13 13.37 18.56
N LYS A 111 13.16 13.15 19.37
CA LYS A 111 14.55 13.50 19.08
C LYS A 111 15.42 12.25 19.10
N CYS A 112 16.01 11.94 17.95
CA CYS A 112 16.79 10.75 17.71
C CYS A 112 18.26 11.03 18.06
N THR A 113 18.50 11.22 19.36
CA THR A 113 19.85 11.36 19.91
C THR A 113 20.18 10.19 20.81
N GLY A 114 21.40 9.67 20.66
CA GLY A 114 21.97 8.64 21.51
C GLY A 114 21.84 7.21 20.96
N GLY A 115 22.50 6.29 21.69
CA GLY A 115 22.63 4.88 21.36
C GLY A 115 23.86 4.57 20.49
N GLU A 116 24.42 3.38 20.68
CA GLU A 116 25.50 2.82 19.87
C GLU A 116 25.07 1.45 19.33
N GLY A 117 25.68 1.02 18.23
CA GLY A 117 25.35 -0.27 17.62
C GLY A 117 23.87 -0.40 17.24
N ASN A 118 23.19 -1.40 17.81
CA ASN A 118 21.79 -1.71 17.51
C ASN A 118 20.80 -0.80 18.23
N ASP A 119 21.21 -0.14 19.31
CA ASP A 119 20.37 0.77 20.10
C ASP A 119 20.42 2.21 19.58
N ARG A 120 21.22 2.46 18.53
CA ARG A 120 21.27 3.77 17.87
C ARG A 120 19.86 4.13 17.41
N LYS A 121 19.33 5.21 18.00
CA LYS A 121 18.04 5.76 17.63
C LYS A 121 18.20 6.56 16.34
N MET A 122 17.38 6.24 15.36
CA MET A 122 17.39 6.86 14.04
C MET A 122 16.01 7.42 13.74
N CYS A 123 16.01 8.59 13.11
CA CYS A 123 14.78 9.14 12.56
C CYS A 123 14.51 8.44 11.24
N VAL A 124 13.31 7.87 11.11
CA VAL A 124 12.85 7.29 9.86
C VAL A 124 11.50 7.89 9.50
N THR A 125 11.45 8.48 8.30
CA THR A 125 10.24 9.09 7.75
C THR A 125 9.10 8.06 7.73
N GLY A 126 7.89 8.50 8.12
CA GLY A 126 6.71 7.64 8.28
C GLY A 126 6.47 7.15 9.71
N PHE A 127 7.48 7.16 10.58
CA PHE A 127 7.34 6.77 11.99
C PHE A 127 7.08 7.98 12.89
N SER A 128 6.17 7.82 13.85
CA SER A 128 5.83 8.86 14.84
C SER A 128 6.86 9.03 15.95
N LYS A 129 7.85 8.13 16.02
CA LYS A 129 8.92 8.09 17.02
C LYS A 129 10.23 7.64 16.39
N CYS A 130 11.34 7.95 17.05
CA CYS A 130 12.63 7.39 16.70
C CYS A 130 12.60 5.88 16.86
N ILE A 131 13.25 5.18 15.95
CA ILE A 131 13.33 3.72 15.97
C ILE A 131 14.77 3.29 16.11
N THR A 132 15.00 2.16 16.76
CA THR A 132 16.34 1.56 16.83
C THR A 132 16.68 0.90 15.49
N LYS A 133 17.95 0.59 15.25
CA LYS A 133 18.33 -0.21 14.08
C LYS A 133 17.67 -1.60 14.11
N GLY A 134 17.58 -2.23 15.27
CA GLY A 134 16.90 -3.52 15.41
C GLY A 134 15.41 -3.44 15.08
N ASP A 135 14.72 -2.37 15.50
CA ASP A 135 13.33 -2.12 15.14
C ASP A 135 13.19 -1.82 13.65
N TYR A 136 14.07 -1.00 13.10
CA TYR A 136 14.09 -0.68 11.68
C TYR A 136 14.24 -1.94 10.82
N ASP A 137 15.19 -2.81 11.17
CA ASP A 137 15.39 -4.09 10.49
C ASP A 137 14.16 -4.99 10.64
N LYS A 138 13.42 -4.94 11.76
CA LYS A 138 12.15 -5.66 11.94
C LYS A 138 11.05 -5.12 11.03
N TYR A 139 10.94 -3.80 10.84
CA TYR A 139 9.95 -3.19 9.95
C TYR A 139 10.25 -3.40 8.47
N LEU A 140 11.51 -3.68 8.12
CA LEU A 140 11.90 -4.04 6.75
C LEU A 140 11.69 -5.52 6.42
N LYS A 141 11.40 -6.37 7.41
CA LYS A 141 11.20 -7.81 7.17
C LYS A 141 9.93 -8.04 6.38
N ILE A 142 10.13 -8.53 5.16
CA ILE A 142 9.11 -9.22 4.40
C ILE A 142 8.77 -10.50 5.18
N PRO A 143 7.49 -10.79 5.46
CA PRO A 143 7.10 -12.06 6.09
C PRO A 143 7.69 -13.25 5.33
N VAL A 144 8.10 -14.30 6.06
CA VAL A 144 8.79 -15.47 5.46
C VAL A 144 7.93 -16.22 4.44
N ASP A 145 6.62 -16.09 4.55
CA ASP A 145 5.60 -16.68 3.71
C ASP A 145 5.01 -15.70 2.67
N ALA A 146 5.54 -14.48 2.60
CA ALA A 146 5.10 -13.49 1.63
C ALA A 146 5.86 -13.60 0.30
N GLU A 147 5.10 -13.50 -0.78
CA GLU A 147 5.62 -13.42 -2.14
C GLU A 147 6.00 -11.97 -2.46
N VAL A 148 7.22 -11.76 -2.95
CA VAL A 148 7.68 -10.43 -3.36
C VAL A 148 7.28 -10.18 -4.81
N LEU A 149 6.48 -9.15 -5.02
CA LEU A 149 6.00 -8.79 -6.35
C LEU A 149 7.05 -7.95 -7.08
N HIS A 150 7.73 -8.59 -8.03
CA HIS A 150 8.72 -7.94 -8.89
C HIS A 150 8.07 -7.24 -10.08
N ASN A 151 8.77 -6.26 -10.66
CA ASN A 151 8.38 -5.63 -11.94
C ASN A 151 6.92 -5.15 -12.04
N LEU A 152 6.40 -4.53 -10.99
CA LEU A 152 5.03 -3.99 -10.97
C LEU A 152 4.85 -2.72 -11.82
N SER A 153 5.90 -2.25 -12.52
CA SER A 153 5.85 -1.05 -13.35
C SER A 153 5.32 -1.38 -14.74
N GLY A 154 4.08 -0.98 -15.01
CA GLY A 154 3.48 -1.00 -16.36
C GLY A 154 2.58 -2.20 -16.67
N SER A 155 2.82 -3.37 -16.08
CA SER A 155 1.98 -4.56 -16.25
C SER A 155 1.42 -5.09 -14.92
N TYR A 156 0.34 -5.87 -15.01
CA TYR A 156 -0.20 -6.60 -13.86
C TYR A 156 0.62 -7.87 -13.61
N MET A 157 1.10 -8.01 -12.37
CA MET A 157 1.60 -9.25 -11.81
C MET A 157 0.46 -9.99 -11.13
N TYR A 158 0.36 -11.32 -11.26
CA TYR A 158 -0.74 -12.06 -10.68
C TYR A 158 -0.29 -12.93 -9.50
N TYR A 159 -1.07 -12.91 -8.42
CA TYR A 159 -0.95 -13.78 -7.26
C TYR A 159 -2.35 -14.20 -6.83
N ASP A 160 -2.59 -15.51 -6.76
CA ASP A 160 -3.87 -16.12 -6.39
C ASP A 160 -5.11 -15.51 -7.11
N GLY A 161 -4.99 -15.26 -8.42
CA GLY A 161 -6.06 -14.66 -9.22
C GLY A 161 -6.24 -13.14 -9.06
N TYR A 162 -5.51 -12.50 -8.15
CA TYR A 162 -5.44 -11.04 -8.02
C TYR A 162 -4.31 -10.49 -8.90
N GLY A 163 -4.59 -9.44 -9.66
CA GLY A 163 -3.59 -8.71 -10.44
C GLY A 163 -3.12 -7.47 -9.69
N PHE A 164 -1.82 -7.24 -9.57
CA PHE A 164 -1.20 -6.10 -8.90
C PHE A 164 -0.37 -5.26 -9.88
N ARG A 165 -0.48 -3.94 -9.80
CA ARG A 165 0.33 -3.02 -10.60
C ARG A 165 0.63 -1.74 -9.82
N ILE A 166 1.85 -1.25 -9.89
CA ILE A 166 2.18 0.07 -9.34
C ILE A 166 1.60 1.15 -10.25
N ASN A 167 0.79 2.02 -9.66
CA ASN A 167 0.24 3.18 -10.32
C ASN A 167 1.20 4.38 -10.16
N ARG A 168 1.50 4.74 -8.91
CA ARG A 168 2.42 5.86 -8.61
C ARG A 168 3.19 5.67 -7.31
N PHE A 169 4.31 6.37 -7.24
CA PHE A 169 5.09 6.55 -6.02
C PHE A 169 4.86 7.95 -5.47
N GLU A 170 4.74 8.05 -4.15
CA GLU A 170 4.83 9.33 -3.45
C GLU A 170 6.15 9.37 -2.70
N TYR A 171 6.97 10.39 -2.93
CA TYR A 171 8.28 10.54 -2.29
C TYR A 171 8.25 11.61 -1.21
N ALA A 172 9.06 11.44 -0.17
CA ALA A 172 9.27 12.48 0.83
C ALA A 172 9.94 13.68 0.17
N ASN A 173 9.35 14.86 0.34
CA ASN A 173 9.73 16.09 -0.37
C ASN A 173 11.01 16.75 0.22
N ASN A 174 12.02 15.95 0.57
CA ASN A 174 13.26 16.43 1.17
C ASN A 174 14.43 16.04 0.24
N ARG A 175 15.14 17.06 -0.26
CA ARG A 175 16.12 17.02 -1.38
C ARG A 175 17.34 16.09 -1.24
N VAL A 176 17.44 15.28 -0.19
CA VAL A 176 18.69 14.56 0.11
C VAL A 176 18.56 13.05 -0.08
N ASP A 177 17.38 12.45 0.15
CA ASP A 177 17.23 10.99 0.00
C ASP A 177 15.83 10.64 -0.55
N TYR A 178 15.79 10.09 -1.78
CA TYR A 178 14.57 9.63 -2.44
C TYR A 178 14.00 8.38 -1.77
N HIS A 179 13.35 8.55 -0.63
CA HIS A 179 12.56 7.50 0.02
C HIS A 179 11.09 7.66 -0.42
N ALA A 180 10.54 6.64 -1.09
CA ALA A 180 9.12 6.59 -1.39
C ALA A 180 8.36 6.51 -0.06
N LEU A 181 7.54 7.49 0.30
CA LEU A 181 6.66 7.48 1.49
C LEU A 181 5.57 6.42 1.38
N SER A 182 4.96 6.38 0.20
CA SER A 182 3.83 5.53 -0.10
C SER A 182 3.94 5.01 -1.53
N VAL A 183 3.45 3.79 -1.74
CA VAL A 183 3.25 3.21 -3.07
C VAL A 183 1.77 3.01 -3.27
N PHE A 184 1.23 3.62 -4.31
CA PHE A 184 -0.16 3.40 -4.72
C PHE A 184 -0.16 2.28 -5.74
N ILE A 185 -0.84 1.18 -5.41
CA ILE A 185 -1.01 0.03 -6.30
C ILE A 185 -2.46 -0.10 -6.72
N ASP A 186 -2.66 -0.44 -7.98
CA ASP A 186 -3.95 -0.90 -8.48
C ASP A 186 -4.00 -2.42 -8.29
N VAL A 187 -5.06 -2.92 -7.68
CA VAL A 187 -5.32 -4.36 -7.47
C VAL A 187 -6.60 -4.75 -8.19
N LYS A 188 -6.47 -5.60 -9.21
CA LYS A 188 -7.57 -6.22 -9.94
C LYS A 188 -7.97 -7.52 -9.24
N LYS A 189 -9.15 -7.54 -8.64
CA LYS A 189 -9.71 -8.71 -7.95
C LYS A 189 -10.07 -9.83 -8.95
N PRO A 190 -10.24 -11.08 -8.49
CA PRO A 190 -10.76 -12.19 -9.31
C PRO A 190 -12.12 -11.88 -9.94
N SER A 191 -12.95 -11.06 -9.28
CA SER A 191 -14.22 -10.57 -9.81
C SER A 191 -14.10 -9.61 -11.01
N GLY A 192 -12.87 -9.20 -11.36
CA GLY A 192 -12.59 -8.21 -12.39
C GLY A 192 -12.60 -6.77 -11.91
N LYS A 193 -13.09 -6.48 -10.70
CA LYS A 193 -13.09 -5.13 -10.11
C LYS A 193 -11.66 -4.69 -9.75
N THR A 194 -11.31 -3.46 -10.09
CA THR A 194 -10.05 -2.83 -9.64
C THR A 194 -10.28 -1.95 -8.43
N VAL A 195 -9.40 -2.06 -7.44
CA VAL A 195 -9.32 -1.16 -6.28
C VAL A 195 -7.93 -0.59 -6.18
N GLN A 196 -7.78 0.61 -5.62
CA GLN A 196 -6.47 1.19 -5.34
C GLN A 196 -6.13 1.02 -3.86
N LEU A 197 -4.92 0.55 -3.57
CA LEU A 197 -4.39 0.47 -2.22
C LEU A 197 -3.23 1.45 -2.08
N GLU A 198 -3.15 2.10 -0.91
CA GLU A 198 -1.99 2.87 -0.49
C GLU A 198 -1.16 2.02 0.48
N LEU A 199 0.05 1.64 0.05
CA LEU A 199 0.99 0.91 0.89
C LEU A 199 1.96 1.89 1.53
N ARG A 200 2.09 1.83 2.86
CA ARG A 200 3.00 2.66 3.67
C ARG A 200 4.02 1.76 4.37
N TRP A 201 5.16 2.33 4.76
CA TRP A 201 6.31 1.61 5.36
C TRP A 201 5.99 0.85 6.65
N ASN A 202 4.86 1.14 7.28
CA ASN A 202 4.45 0.59 8.57
C ASN A 202 2.98 0.15 8.58
N ALA A 203 2.37 0.05 7.40
CA ALA A 203 0.98 -0.34 7.27
C ALA A 203 0.83 -1.36 6.15
N ASN A 204 0.18 -2.46 6.49
CA ASN A 204 -0.27 -3.42 5.50
C ASN A 204 -1.70 -3.05 5.12
N SER A 205 -2.00 -3.13 3.82
CA SER A 205 -3.37 -3.05 3.34
C SER A 205 -3.94 -4.45 3.24
N ALA A 206 -5.17 -4.59 3.72
CA ALA A 206 -5.95 -5.80 3.58
C ALA A 206 -6.84 -5.71 2.33
N ILE A 207 -6.86 -6.75 1.52
CA ILE A 207 -7.83 -6.90 0.42
C ILE A 207 -8.36 -8.33 0.41
N ASP A 208 -9.64 -8.49 0.74
CA ASP A 208 -10.29 -9.80 0.86
C ASP A 208 -9.48 -10.73 1.78
N GLU A 209 -8.98 -11.87 1.32
CA GLU A 209 -8.16 -12.81 2.11
C GLU A 209 -6.65 -12.51 2.08
N LEU A 210 -6.23 -11.41 1.44
CA LEU A 210 -4.82 -11.07 1.26
C LEU A 210 -4.37 -9.92 2.17
N LEU A 211 -3.14 -10.02 2.66
CA LEU A 211 -2.35 -8.91 3.19
C LEU A 211 -1.33 -8.49 2.15
N VAL A 212 -1.35 -7.20 1.83
CA VAL A 212 -0.41 -6.56 0.92
C VAL A 212 0.37 -5.53 1.70
N GLY A 213 1.69 -5.62 1.65
CA GLY A 213 2.58 -4.70 2.35
C GLY A 213 3.66 -4.16 1.45
N MET A 214 4.39 -3.20 2.00
CA MET A 214 5.58 -2.65 1.38
C MET A 214 6.73 -2.70 2.37
N SER A 215 7.87 -3.22 1.90
CA SER A 215 9.17 -3.06 2.53
C SER A 215 10.05 -2.21 1.63
N VAL A 216 11.26 -1.87 2.07
CA VAL A 216 12.25 -1.25 1.18
C VAL A 216 13.56 -2.02 1.16
N LYS A 217 14.17 -2.04 -0.02
CA LYS A 217 15.54 -2.48 -0.20
C LYS A 217 16.42 -1.25 -0.35
N THR A 218 17.24 -0.99 0.65
CA THR A 218 18.24 0.07 0.61
C THR A 218 19.58 -0.51 0.13
N THR A 219 20.15 0.13 -0.88
CA THR A 219 21.54 -0.06 -1.34
C THR A 219 22.32 1.21 -1.05
N ALA A 220 23.65 1.17 -1.15
CA ALA A 220 24.51 2.35 -0.95
C ALA A 220 24.17 3.56 -1.85
N LYS A 221 23.38 3.37 -2.92
CA LYS A 221 23.05 4.42 -3.90
C LYS A 221 21.56 4.66 -4.10
N LYS A 222 20.68 3.79 -3.60
CA LYS A 222 19.25 3.81 -3.93
C LYS A 222 18.41 3.05 -2.90
N THR A 223 17.27 3.64 -2.53
CA THR A 223 16.18 2.94 -1.83
C THR A 223 15.14 2.53 -2.86
N THR A 224 14.77 1.25 -2.89
CA THR A 224 13.76 0.70 -3.81
C THR A 224 12.64 0.06 -2.99
N PRO A 225 11.39 0.51 -3.14
CA PRO A 225 10.27 -0.16 -2.49
C PRO A 225 10.06 -1.56 -3.07
N LEU A 226 9.78 -2.50 -2.19
CA LEU A 226 9.41 -3.88 -2.47
C LEU A 226 7.98 -4.08 -2.00
N VAL A 227 7.07 -4.39 -2.91
CA VAL A 227 5.71 -4.77 -2.57
C VAL A 227 5.71 -6.28 -2.34
N TRP A 228 5.06 -6.72 -1.29
CA TRP A 228 4.88 -8.14 -0.98
C TRP A 228 3.42 -8.44 -0.68
N VAL A 229 3.02 -9.70 -0.91
CA VAL A 229 1.66 -10.19 -0.68
C VAL A 229 1.71 -11.55 0.00
N ARG A 230 0.75 -11.81 0.89
CA ARG A 230 0.51 -13.13 1.49
C ARG A 230 -0.96 -13.30 1.83
N GLU A 231 -1.37 -14.53 2.10
CA GLU A 231 -2.65 -14.85 2.70
C GLU A 231 -2.73 -14.31 4.14
N LYS A 232 -3.94 -13.95 4.56
CA LYS A 232 -4.28 -13.68 5.97
C LYS A 232 -4.36 -15.01 6.71
N ASP A 233 -3.75 -15.05 7.89
CA ASP A 233 -3.97 -16.13 8.86
C ASP A 233 -5.36 -16.06 9.48
#